data_AF-A0A7C7VRI2-F1
#
_entry.id   AF-A0A7C7VRI2-F1
#
_cell.length_a   1.000
_cell.length_b   1.000
_cell.length_c   1.000
_cell.angle_alpha   90.00
_cell.angle_beta   90.00
_cell.angle_gamma   90.00
#
_symmetry.space_group_name_H-M   'P 1'
#
loop_
_entity.id
_entity.type
_entity.pdbx_description
1 polymer ?
#
loop_
_entity_poly.entity_id
_entity_poly.type
_entity_poly.pdbx_seq_one_letter_code
_entity_poly.pdbx_strand_id
1 'polypeptide(L)' 'MKRKVAILGATGTVGQRFIQILKDHPWFEIEVLAASARSAGKKYNDACTWRLSSERNPLPITPS' A
#
# COMPACT_ATOMS: atom_id res chain seq x y z
N MET A 1 11.44 11.47 -12.39
CA MET A 1 10.57 10.50 -13.08
C MET A 1 10.25 9.39 -12.09
N LYS A 2 8.96 9.11 -11.82
CA LYS A 2 8.54 8.06 -10.88
C LYS A 2 8.35 6.73 -11.61
N ARG A 3 8.72 5.62 -10.97
CA ARG A 3 8.49 4.27 -11.47
C ARG A 3 7.08 3.85 -11.10
N LYS A 4 6.31 3.48 -12.11
CA LYS A 4 4.94 3.00 -11.91
C LYS A 4 4.97 1.58 -11.38
N VAL A 5 4.19 1.31 -10.34
CA VAL A 5 4.15 0.00 -9.67
C VAL A 5 2.71 -0.46 -9.45
N ALA A 6 2.55 -1.79 -9.40
CA ALA A 6 1.30 -2.45 -9.06
C ALA A 6 1.42 -3.15 -7.70
N ILE A 7 0.37 -3.04 -6.87
CA ILE A 7 0.30 -3.73 -5.58
C ILE A 7 -0.71 -4.89 -5.71
N LEU A 8 -0.21 -6.12 -5.60
CA LEU A 8 -1.04 -7.33 -5.54
C LEU A 8 -1.46 -7.59 -4.09
N GLY A 9 -2.75 -7.85 -3.86
CA GLY A 9 -3.29 -8.04 -2.51
C GLY A 9 -3.46 -6.72 -1.75
N ALA A 10 -3.74 -5.63 -2.47
CA ALA A 10 -3.86 -4.28 -1.93
C ALA A 10 -4.83 -4.17 -0.73
N THR A 11 -5.92 -4.97 -0.73
CA THR A 11 -6.93 -4.96 0.34
C THR A 11 -6.48 -5.61 1.65
N GLY A 12 -5.41 -6.41 1.63
CA GLY A 12 -4.88 -7.07 2.83
C GLY A 12 -4.02 -6.13 3.68
N THR A 13 -3.76 -6.50 4.94
CA THR A 13 -2.96 -5.69 5.89
C THR A 13 -1.59 -5.30 5.33
N VAL A 14 -0.91 -6.21 4.63
CA VAL A 14 0.39 -5.96 4.00
C VAL A 14 0.26 -5.00 2.81
N GLY A 15 -0.74 -5.19 1.94
CA GLY A 15 -1.01 -4.29 0.82
C GLY A 15 -1.34 -2.88 1.27
N GLN A 16 -2.16 -2.74 2.30
CA GLN A 16 -2.47 -1.46 2.93
C GLN A 16 -1.19 -0.76 3.47
N ARG A 17 -0.23 -1.52 4.02
CA ARG A 17 1.05 -0.97 4.51
C ARG A 17 1.92 -0.48 3.36
N PHE A 18 2.00 -1.26 2.27
CA PHE A 18 2.70 -0.81 1.07
C PHE A 18 2.09 0.48 0.50
N ILE A 19 0.76 0.61 0.50
CA ILE A 19 0.10 1.84 0.08
C ILE A 19 0.53 3.01 0.96
N GLN A 20 0.58 2.85 2.29
CA GLN A 20 1.06 3.92 3.20
C GLN A 20 2.51 4.33 2.91
N ILE A 21 3.40 3.36 2.75
CA ILE A 21 4.84 3.60 2.52
C ILE A 21 5.08 4.26 1.16
N LEU A 22 4.33 3.85 0.14
CA LEU A 22 4.51 4.29 -1.25
C LEU A 22 3.78 5.59 -1.59
N LYS A 23 2.75 5.98 -0.80
CA LYS A 23 1.93 7.18 -1.05
C LYS A 23 2.75 8.44 -1.29
N ASP A 24 3.79 8.65 -0.49
CA ASP A 24 4.63 9.85 -0.52
C ASP A 24 6.06 9.55 -1.01
N HIS A 25 6.28 8.42 -1.70
CA HIS A 25 7.62 8.01 -2.09
C HIS A 25 8.14 8.79 -3.32
N PRO A 26 9.38 9.30 -3.31
CA PRO A 26 9.91 10.12 -4.40
C PRO A 26 10.15 9.33 -5.70
N TRP A 27 10.34 8.02 -5.60
CA TRP A 27 10.69 7.17 -6.74
C TRP A 27 9.56 6.31 -7.29
N PHE A 28 8.47 6.12 -6.55
CA PHE A 28 7.41 5.19 -6.92
C PHE A 28 6.06 5.89 -7.00
N GLU A 29 5.25 5.44 -7.94
CA GLU A 29 3.86 5.88 -8.11
C GLU A 29 3.00 4.64 -8.26
N ILE A 30 1.98 4.52 -7.41
CA ILE A 30 1.07 3.37 -7.45
C ILE A 30 0.10 3.58 -8.62
N GLU A 31 0.25 2.79 -9.67
CA GLU A 31 -0.64 2.85 -10.85
C GLU A 31 -1.80 1.86 -10.75
N VAL A 32 -1.56 0.68 -10.15
CA VAL A 32 -2.56 -0.40 -10.10
C VAL A 32 -2.65 -0.98 -8.69
N LEU A 33 -3.88 -1.12 -8.20
CA LEU A 33 -4.21 -1.86 -6.99
C LEU A 33 -4.98 -3.12 -7.39
N ALA A 34 -4.35 -4.27 -7.28
CA ALA A 34 -4.98 -5.55 -7.55
C ALA A 34 -5.36 -6.25 -6.24
N ALA A 35 -6.53 -6.86 -6.23
CA ALA A 35 -7.06 -7.63 -5.11
C ALA A 35 -7.75 -8.90 -5.64
N SER A 36 -8.40 -9.65 -4.75
CA SER A 36 -9.12 -10.86 -5.15
C SER A 36 -10.24 -10.56 -6.17
N ALA A 37 -10.69 -11.60 -6.89
CA ALA A 37 -11.76 -11.47 -7.88
C ALA A 37 -13.06 -10.85 -7.32
N ARG A 38 -13.35 -11.05 -6.03
CA ARG A 38 -14.50 -10.44 -5.32
C ARG A 38 -14.41 -8.91 -5.18
N SER A 39 -13.20 -8.39 -5.25
CA SER A 39 -12.84 -6.98 -5.13
C SER A 39 -12.56 -6.32 -6.49
N ALA A 40 -12.48 -7.11 -7.56
CA ALA A 40 -12.25 -6.59 -8.91
C ALA A 40 -13.41 -5.67 -9.35
N GLY A 41 -13.06 -4.57 -10.00
CA GLY A 41 -14.03 -3.58 -10.53
C GLY A 41 -14.64 -2.64 -9.50
N LYS A 42 -14.38 -2.83 -8.20
CA LYS A 42 -14.82 -1.90 -7.14
C LYS A 42 -13.78 -0.81 -6.90
N LYS A 43 -14.23 0.37 -6.44
CA LYS A 43 -13.28 1.36 -5.91
C LYS A 43 -12.58 0.76 -4.71
N TYR A 44 -11.31 1.14 -4.51
CA TYR A 44 -10.51 0.60 -3.42
C TYR A 44 -11.18 0.78 -2.05
N ASN A 45 -11.82 1.93 -1.80
CA ASN A 45 -12.55 2.19 -0.55
C ASN A 45 -13.74 1.25 -0.32
N ASP A 46 -14.40 0.79 -1.39
CA ASP A 46 -15.55 -0.11 -1.28
C ASP A 46 -15.12 -1.57 -1.14
N ALA A 47 -13.93 -1.90 -1.66
CA ALA A 47 -13.35 -3.24 -1.60
C ALA A 47 -12.48 -3.49 -0.36
N CYS A 48 -11.96 -2.42 0.26
CA CYS A 48 -10.97 -2.48 1.32
C CYS A 48 -11.55 -1.96 2.64
N THR A 49 -11.76 -2.86 3.60
CA THR A 49 -11.87 -2.45 4.99
C THR A 49 -10.47 -2.12 5.51
N TRP A 50 -10.21 -0.84 5.79
CA TRP A 50 -8.93 -0.40 6.33
C TRP A 50 -8.74 -0.95 7.75
N ARG A 51 -7.69 -1.76 7.97
CA ARG A 51 -7.43 -2.45 9.25
C ARG A 51 -6.13 -2.03 9.92
N LEU A 52 -5.39 -1.09 9.34
CA LEU A 52 -4.14 -0.62 9.93
C LEU A 52 -4.40 0.43 11.01
N SER A 53 -4.18 0.05 12.27
CA SER A 53 -3.97 1.00 13.35
C SER A 53 -2.73 1.84 13.05
N SER A 54 -2.89 3.16 13.09
CA SER A 54 -1.82 4.13 12.88
C SER A 54 -0.90 4.19 14.10
N GLU A 55 -0.11 3.15 14.33
CA GLU A 55 1.05 3.23 15.22
C GLU A 55 2.32 3.41 14.39
N ARG A 56 3.05 4.47 14.77
CA ARG A 56 4.23 5.01 14.11
C ARG A 56 5.50 4.36 14.65
N ASN A 57 6.42 4.11 13.72
CA ASN A 57 7.88 4.30 13.76
C ASN A 57 8.66 3.86 15.03
N PRO A 58 9.63 2.94 14.84
CA PRO A 58 11.00 3.38 15.06
C PRO A 58 11.91 3.04 13.88
N LEU A 59 12.63 4.05 13.38
CA LEU A 59 13.95 3.92 12.78
C LEU A 59 14.90 4.81 13.62
N PRO A 60 16.18 4.45 13.82
CA PRO A 60 17.01 3.74 12.85
C PRO A 60 17.74 2.49 13.40
N ILE A 61 17.92 1.47 12.58
CA ILE A 61 19.04 0.53 12.74
C ILE A 61 20.28 1.14 12.10
N THR A 62 21.00 2.00 12.82
CA THR A 62 22.41 2.29 12.52
C THR A 62 23.25 1.33 13.35
N PRO A 63 23.88 0.28 12.77
CA PRO A 63 25.00 -0.36 13.44
C PRO A 63 26.18 0.63 13.43
N SER A 64 26.67 0.96 14.63
CA SER A 64 27.93 1.67 14.86
C SER A 64 29.13 0.89 14.34
#